data_AF-A0ABC9A1L4-F1
#
_entry.id   AF-A0ABC9A1L4-F1
#
_cell.length_a   1.000
_cell.length_b   1.000
_cell.length_c   1.000
_cell.angle_alpha   90.00
_cell.angle_beta   90.00
_cell.angle_gamma   90.00
#
_symmetry.space_group_name_H-M   'P 1'
#
loop_
_entity.id
_entity.type
_entity.pdbx_description
1 polymer ?
#
loop_
_entity_poly.entity_id
_entity_poly.type
_entity_poly.pdbx_seq_one_letter_code
_entity_poly.pdbx_strand_id
1 'polypeptide(L)'
;MARSPCDLRLLLLAAAAAFIYIQVRLFVTQSHYADRLAEAERSENQCTSQLKSLIDQVSMQQEKIVALEEMKMRQDEERAQLKILIQDLEKRSVQKLLNKNVVPVAAVVIMACNRPDYLERTVESILKYQTSVASKFPLFISQDGTNGAVKKKALDYKQITYMQHVDLEPVRTERPGELTAYYKIAKHYKWALDELFIKHNFARVIILEDDMEIAPDFFDYFEAAAKLLDNDKTVMAVSSWNDNGQKQFVNDPKALYRSDFFPGLGWMLTKSTWIELSPKWPKAYWDDWVRLKEVHGNRQFIRPEICRTYNFGKHGSSLGQFFEQYLEPIKLNDVHIDWNSEDLSYLGEDKFLTKFGKEVANATPLHGSDAVLKAHNMAADVRIQYNDQEDFERIARQFGIFEEWKDGIPRTAYKGVVVFRYKSSPRRIFLVSPDSLRQLGV
;
A
#
# COMPACT_ATOMS: atom_id res chain seq x y z
N MET A 1 -4.26 -123.46 -31.81
CA MET A 1 -4.11 -122.82 -30.49
C MET A 1 -2.64 -122.74 -30.17
N ALA A 2 -2.11 -121.53 -29.97
CA ALA A 2 -0.96 -121.19 -29.12
C ALA A 2 -0.46 -119.78 -29.50
N ARG A 3 -1.16 -118.72 -29.06
CA ARG A 3 -0.59 -117.36 -29.10
C ARG A 3 0.38 -117.26 -27.93
N SER A 4 1.66 -117.53 -28.17
CA SER A 4 2.69 -117.51 -27.13
C SER A 4 3.18 -116.07 -26.89
N PRO A 5 3.38 -115.66 -25.63
CA PRO A 5 3.28 -114.26 -25.16
C PRO A 5 4.50 -113.38 -25.49
N CYS A 6 5.44 -113.88 -26.31
CA CYS A 6 6.69 -113.19 -26.61
C CYS A 6 6.50 -111.97 -27.53
N ASP A 7 5.55 -112.01 -28.46
CA ASP A 7 5.33 -110.93 -29.44
C ASP A 7 4.88 -109.62 -28.76
N LEU A 8 4.01 -109.72 -27.75
CA LEU A 8 3.43 -108.53 -27.10
C LEU A 8 4.46 -107.77 -26.25
N ARG A 9 5.39 -108.48 -25.60
CA ARG A 9 6.44 -107.86 -24.77
C ARG A 9 7.48 -107.12 -25.60
N LEU A 10 7.88 -107.68 -26.75
CA LEU A 10 8.79 -107.03 -27.69
C LEU A 10 8.16 -105.78 -28.32
N LEU A 11 6.87 -105.85 -28.70
CA LEU A 11 6.12 -104.69 -29.18
C LEU A 11 5.96 -103.60 -28.11
N LEU A 12 5.71 -103.97 -26.86
CA LEU A 12 5.64 -103.02 -25.74
C LEU A 12 6.99 -102.34 -25.46
N LEU A 13 8.11 -103.07 -25.53
CA LEU A 13 9.45 -102.51 -25.38
C LEU A 13 9.80 -101.56 -26.54
N ALA A 14 9.46 -101.93 -27.78
CA ALA A 14 9.66 -101.06 -28.94
C ALA A 14 8.79 -99.80 -28.88
N ALA A 15 7.53 -99.92 -28.46
CA ALA A 15 6.64 -98.78 -28.24
C ALA A 15 7.13 -97.86 -27.11
N ALA A 16 7.62 -98.44 -26.00
CA ALA A 16 8.21 -97.67 -24.91
C ALA A 16 9.48 -96.93 -25.35
N ALA A 17 10.36 -97.58 -26.13
CA ALA A 17 11.55 -96.94 -26.68
C ALA A 17 11.21 -95.80 -27.65
N ALA A 18 10.23 -95.99 -28.53
CA ALA A 18 9.73 -94.95 -29.43
C ALA A 18 9.09 -93.78 -28.66
N PHE A 19 8.31 -94.07 -27.62
CA PHE A 19 7.72 -93.04 -26.75
C PHE A 19 8.81 -92.24 -26.02
N ILE A 20 9.79 -92.91 -25.42
CA ILE A 20 10.93 -92.26 -24.75
C ILE A 20 11.70 -91.39 -25.76
N TYR A 21 11.97 -91.89 -26.96
CA TYR A 21 12.65 -91.12 -28.01
C TYR A 21 11.87 -89.85 -28.39
N ILE A 22 10.55 -89.97 -28.59
CA ILE A 22 9.69 -88.82 -28.90
C ILE A 22 9.67 -87.82 -27.73
N GLN A 23 9.57 -88.30 -26.48
CA GLN A 23 9.59 -87.43 -25.30
C GLN A 23 10.93 -86.69 -25.15
N VAL A 24 12.06 -87.38 -25.36
CA VAL A 24 13.39 -86.76 -25.33
C VAL A 24 13.51 -85.70 -26.43
N ARG A 25 13.05 -85.99 -27.65
CA ARG A 25 13.08 -85.01 -28.75
C ARG A 25 12.19 -83.80 -28.47
N LEU A 26 10.97 -84.01 -27.96
CA LEU A 26 10.08 -82.92 -27.56
C LEU A 26 10.71 -82.06 -26.45
N PHE A 27 11.29 -82.68 -25.43
CA PHE A 27 11.95 -81.98 -24.33
C PHE A 27 13.15 -81.16 -24.81
N VAL A 28 14.01 -81.72 -25.68
CA VAL A 28 15.14 -80.98 -26.27
C VAL A 28 14.66 -79.79 -27.09
N THR A 29 13.59 -79.97 -27.87
CA THR A 29 13.04 -78.88 -28.68
C THR A 29 12.43 -77.79 -27.80
N GLN A 30 11.67 -78.17 -26.77
CA GLN A 30 11.10 -77.24 -25.79
C GLN A 30 12.17 -76.49 -25.00
N SER A 31 13.23 -77.17 -24.57
CA SER A 31 14.37 -76.56 -23.88
C SER A 31 15.04 -75.51 -24.76
N HIS A 32 15.29 -75.82 -26.03
CA HIS A 32 15.90 -74.87 -26.96
C HIS A 32 15.00 -73.64 -27.22
N TYR A 33 13.67 -73.82 -27.29
CA TYR A 33 12.75 -72.68 -27.38
C TYR A 33 12.71 -71.86 -26.09
N ALA A 34 12.75 -72.50 -24.92
CA ALA A 34 12.82 -71.83 -23.62
C ALA A 34 14.10 -71.00 -23.47
N ASP A 35 15.25 -71.54 -23.88
CA ASP A 35 16.54 -70.83 -23.84
C ASP A 35 16.53 -69.60 -24.76
N ARG A 36 16.00 -69.73 -25.98
CA ARG A 36 15.84 -68.58 -26.91
C ARG A 36 14.88 -67.52 -26.37
N LEU A 37 13.79 -67.94 -25.71
CA LEU A 37 12.83 -67.01 -25.12
C LEU A 37 13.48 -66.25 -23.96
N ALA A 38 14.23 -66.95 -23.10
CA ALA A 38 14.94 -66.35 -21.98
C ALA A 38 16.04 -65.37 -22.44
N GLU A 39 16.73 -65.67 -23.54
CA GLU A 39 17.72 -64.76 -24.13
C GLU A 39 17.06 -63.51 -24.73
N ALA A 40 15.92 -63.66 -25.42
CA ALA A 40 15.13 -62.54 -25.92
C ALA A 40 14.62 -61.65 -24.78
N GLU A 41 14.07 -62.24 -23.71
CA GLU A 41 13.60 -61.52 -22.52
C GLU A 41 14.73 -60.75 -21.81
N ARG A 42 15.93 -61.35 -21.69
CA ARG A 42 17.11 -60.63 -21.16
C ARG A 42 17.48 -59.43 -22.03
N SER A 43 17.45 -59.58 -23.35
CA SER A 43 17.78 -58.51 -24.29
C SER A 43 16.76 -57.35 -24.22
N GLU A 44 15.48 -57.67 -24.07
CA GLU A 44 14.40 -56.69 -23.91
C GLU A 44 14.50 -55.95 -22.57
N ASN A 45 14.77 -56.68 -21.49
CA ASN A 45 15.01 -56.10 -20.18
C ASN A 45 16.23 -55.17 -20.17
N GLN A 46 17.30 -55.55 -20.87
CA GLN A 46 18.50 -54.71 -21.01
C GLN A 46 18.21 -53.44 -21.82
N CYS A 47 17.48 -53.55 -22.93
CA CYS A 47 17.04 -52.40 -23.74
C CYS A 47 16.14 -51.45 -22.94
N THR A 48 15.18 -52.00 -22.19
CA THR A 48 14.26 -51.23 -21.33
C THR A 48 15.01 -50.50 -20.22
N SER A 49 16.00 -51.15 -19.61
CA SER A 49 16.86 -50.53 -18.59
C SER A 49 17.68 -49.36 -19.17
N GLN A 50 18.27 -49.54 -20.35
CA GLN A 50 18.99 -48.47 -21.05
C GLN A 50 18.07 -47.30 -21.40
N LEU A 51 16.87 -47.59 -21.90
CA LEU A 51 15.87 -46.58 -22.24
C LEU A 51 15.45 -45.76 -21.01
N LYS A 52 15.19 -46.42 -19.87
CA LYS A 52 14.89 -45.73 -18.61
C LYS A 52 16.03 -44.82 -18.18
N SER A 53 17.27 -45.31 -18.23
CA SER A 53 18.44 -44.50 -17.89
C SER A 53 18.59 -43.26 -18.79
N LEU A 54 18.29 -43.38 -20.08
CA LEU A 54 18.29 -42.25 -21.02
C LEU A 54 17.17 -41.24 -20.70
N ILE A 55 15.97 -41.71 -20.37
CA ILE A 55 14.84 -40.85 -19.97
C ILE A 55 15.21 -40.06 -18.71
N ASP A 56 15.79 -40.71 -17.70
CA ASP A 56 16.22 -40.06 -16.46
C ASP A 56 17.28 -38.98 -16.73
N GLN A 57 18.25 -39.27 -17.61
CA GLN A 57 19.26 -38.28 -18.03
C GLN A 57 18.65 -37.08 -18.74
N VAL A 58 17.70 -37.29 -19.66
CA VAL A 58 17.01 -36.21 -20.37
C VAL A 58 16.18 -35.38 -19.39
N SER A 59 15.48 -36.01 -18.44
CA SER A 59 14.69 -35.30 -17.42
C SER A 59 15.57 -34.40 -16.55
N MET A 60 16.73 -34.90 -16.11
CA MET A 60 17.70 -34.09 -15.35
C MET A 60 18.27 -32.92 -16.17
N GLN A 61 18.46 -33.09 -17.48
CA GLN A 61 18.89 -31.99 -18.35
C GLN A 61 17.79 -30.95 -18.55
N GLN A 62 16.53 -31.39 -18.69
CA GLN A 62 15.37 -30.52 -18.81
C GLN A 62 15.23 -29.61 -17.59
N GLU A 63 15.35 -30.16 -16.37
CA GLU A 63 15.30 -29.39 -15.12
C GLU A 63 16.42 -28.33 -15.05
N LYS A 64 17.64 -28.69 -15.47
CA LYS A 64 18.77 -27.74 -15.54
C LYS A 64 18.51 -26.61 -16.54
N ILE A 65 17.91 -26.91 -17.69
CA ILE A 65 17.57 -25.90 -18.71
C ILE A 65 16.55 -24.92 -18.14
N VAL A 66 15.48 -25.42 -17.51
CA VAL A 66 14.44 -24.57 -16.88
C VAL A 66 15.06 -23.66 -15.81
N ALA A 67 15.90 -24.22 -14.93
CA ALA A 67 16.59 -23.41 -13.92
C ALA A 67 17.49 -22.33 -14.53
N LEU A 68 18.21 -22.65 -15.61
CA LEU A 68 19.04 -21.67 -16.34
C LEU A 68 18.20 -20.59 -17.03
N GLU A 69 17.05 -20.93 -17.59
CA GLU A 69 16.11 -19.97 -18.18
C GLU A 69 15.57 -19.00 -17.12
N GLU A 70 15.18 -19.50 -15.94
CA GLU A 70 14.74 -18.65 -14.82
C GLU A 70 15.85 -17.73 -14.30
N MET A 71 17.10 -18.21 -14.23
CA MET A 71 18.24 -17.37 -13.85
C MET A 71 18.54 -16.32 -14.91
N LYS A 72 18.43 -16.66 -16.19
CA LYS A 72 18.63 -15.72 -17.30
C LYS A 72 17.56 -14.62 -17.30
N MET A 73 16.29 -14.98 -17.09
CA MET A 73 15.22 -13.98 -16.98
C MET A 73 15.49 -13.00 -15.83
N ARG A 74 15.92 -13.49 -14.66
CA ARG A 74 16.32 -12.65 -13.54
C ARG A 74 17.47 -11.69 -13.90
N GLN A 75 18.52 -12.18 -14.56
CA GLN A 75 19.63 -11.33 -15.01
C GLN A 75 19.19 -10.28 -16.03
N ASP A 76 18.29 -10.63 -16.96
CA ASP A 76 17.78 -9.69 -17.96
C ASP A 76 16.93 -8.59 -17.30
N GLU A 77 16.14 -8.93 -16.27
CA GLU A 77 15.40 -7.96 -15.45
C GLU A 77 16.32 -7.03 -14.66
N GLU A 78 17.33 -7.57 -13.98
CA GLU A 78 18.35 -6.77 -13.28
C GLU A 78 19.09 -5.83 -14.24
N ARG A 79 19.44 -6.33 -15.42
CA ARG A 79 20.12 -5.52 -16.45
C ARG A 79 19.21 -4.41 -16.98
N ALA A 80 17.93 -4.67 -17.15
CA ALA A 80 16.95 -3.65 -17.54
C ALA A 80 16.80 -2.57 -16.46
N GLN A 81 16.72 -2.96 -15.18
CA GLN A 81 16.70 -2.03 -14.04
C GLN A 81 17.97 -1.18 -13.99
N LEU A 82 19.14 -1.80 -14.14
CA LEU A 82 20.42 -1.10 -14.12
C LEU A 82 20.52 -0.10 -15.27
N LYS A 83 20.01 -0.44 -16.45
CA LYS A 83 19.99 0.46 -17.61
C LYS A 83 19.09 1.69 -17.39
N ILE A 84 17.94 1.50 -16.73
CA ILE A 84 17.06 2.60 -16.31
C ILE A 84 17.77 3.48 -15.27
N LEU A 85 18.44 2.87 -14.29
CA LEU A 85 19.18 3.60 -13.26
C LEU A 85 20.32 4.41 -13.85
N ILE A 86 21.06 3.86 -14.82
CA ILE A 86 22.14 4.58 -15.53
C ILE A 86 21.55 5.76 -16.31
N GLN A 87 20.46 5.57 -17.05
CA GLN A 87 19.81 6.67 -17.79
C GLN A 87 19.29 7.78 -16.85
N ASP A 88 18.77 7.42 -15.68
CA ASP A 88 18.33 8.37 -14.66
C ASP A 88 19.54 9.09 -14.03
N LEU A 89 20.64 8.39 -13.73
CA LEU A 89 21.89 8.99 -13.26
C LEU A 89 22.51 9.95 -14.29
N GLU A 90 22.48 9.60 -15.57
CA GLU A 90 22.95 10.44 -16.68
C GLU A 90 22.06 11.68 -16.85
N LYS A 91 20.73 11.54 -16.80
CA LYS A 91 19.83 12.70 -16.80
C LYS A 91 20.07 13.60 -15.59
N ARG A 92 20.25 13.01 -14.41
CA ARG A 92 20.54 13.76 -13.18
C ARG A 92 21.90 14.44 -13.21
N SER A 93 22.93 13.84 -13.79
CA SER A 93 24.23 14.50 -13.90
C SER A 93 24.15 15.76 -14.77
N VAL A 94 23.41 15.69 -15.87
CA VAL A 94 23.12 16.83 -16.76
C VAL A 94 22.23 17.87 -16.06
N GLN A 95 21.22 17.45 -15.32
CA GLN A 95 20.29 18.35 -14.63
C GLN A 95 20.91 19.00 -13.37
N LYS A 96 21.79 18.28 -12.67
CA LYS A 96 22.60 18.77 -11.53
C LYS A 96 23.70 19.74 -11.98
N LEU A 97 24.14 19.66 -13.24
CA LEU A 97 24.99 20.67 -13.88
C LEU A 97 24.22 21.96 -14.21
N LEU A 98 22.92 21.86 -14.49
CA LEU A 98 22.06 23.01 -14.85
C LEU A 98 21.39 23.69 -13.65
N ASN A 99 21.10 22.98 -12.56
CA ASN A 99 20.33 23.48 -11.41
C ASN A 99 21.12 23.54 -10.08
N LYS A 100 22.38 23.99 -10.10
CA LYS A 100 23.22 24.05 -8.87
C LYS A 100 22.67 24.92 -7.72
N ASN A 101 21.62 25.73 -7.92
CA ASN A 101 21.24 26.78 -6.97
C ASN A 101 19.84 26.66 -6.35
N VAL A 102 19.02 25.64 -6.67
CA VAL A 102 17.67 25.51 -6.09
C VAL A 102 17.59 24.23 -5.26
N VAL A 103 17.52 24.38 -3.94
CA VAL A 103 17.20 23.28 -3.03
C VAL A 103 15.69 23.03 -3.13
N PRO A 104 15.24 21.81 -3.48
CA PRO A 104 13.82 21.50 -3.55
C PRO A 104 13.13 21.71 -2.19
N VAL A 105 11.89 22.19 -2.23
CA VAL A 105 11.05 22.36 -1.03
C VAL A 105 10.71 20.99 -0.45
N ALA A 106 10.22 20.08 -1.31
CA ALA A 106 9.93 18.70 -1.00
C ALA A 106 9.91 17.86 -2.28
N ALA A 107 10.30 16.59 -2.20
CA ALA A 107 9.94 15.63 -3.26
C ALA A 107 8.46 15.27 -3.14
N VAL A 108 7.80 14.95 -4.25
CA VAL A 108 6.42 14.45 -4.25
C VAL A 108 6.42 13.04 -4.82
N VAL A 109 5.88 12.09 -4.08
CA VAL A 109 5.79 10.69 -4.51
C VAL A 109 4.33 10.25 -4.61
N ILE A 110 4.01 9.62 -5.72
CA ILE A 110 2.73 8.94 -5.95
C ILE A 110 2.96 7.45 -5.70
N MET A 111 2.28 6.91 -4.70
CA MET A 111 2.30 5.49 -4.34
C MET A 111 1.31 4.75 -5.23
N ALA A 112 1.83 3.90 -6.13
CA ALA A 112 1.03 3.17 -7.12
C ALA A 112 1.26 1.65 -7.02
N CYS A 113 0.33 0.86 -7.53
CA CYS A 113 0.47 -0.60 -7.56
C CYS A 113 0.00 -1.21 -8.89
N ASN A 114 -1.32 -1.29 -9.09
CA ASN A 114 -1.92 -2.05 -10.19
C ASN A 114 -3.14 -1.36 -10.86
N ARG A 115 -3.36 -0.06 -10.62
CA ARG A 115 -4.50 0.71 -11.15
C ARG A 115 -4.02 1.78 -12.16
N PRO A 116 -3.78 1.43 -13.44
CA PRO A 116 -3.19 2.36 -14.41
C PRO A 116 -4.06 3.59 -14.69
N ASP A 117 -5.39 3.43 -14.75
CA ASP A 117 -6.31 4.53 -15.01
C ASP A 117 -6.39 5.51 -13.83
N TYR A 118 -6.27 4.99 -12.60
CA TYR A 118 -6.23 5.83 -11.40
C TYR A 118 -4.93 6.63 -11.36
N LEU A 119 -3.80 5.96 -11.61
CA LEU A 119 -2.50 6.62 -11.72
C LEU A 119 -2.52 7.75 -12.76
N GLU A 120 -3.08 7.51 -13.95
CA GLU A 120 -3.20 8.52 -14.99
C GLU A 120 -3.99 9.74 -14.49
N ARG A 121 -5.18 9.54 -13.93
CA ARG A 121 -6.00 10.64 -13.38
C ARG A 121 -5.28 11.45 -12.31
N THR A 122 -4.59 10.76 -11.40
CA THR A 122 -3.80 11.39 -10.33
C THR A 122 -2.65 12.22 -10.91
N VAL A 123 -1.86 11.64 -11.82
CA VAL A 123 -0.73 12.33 -12.46
C VAL A 123 -1.21 13.54 -13.26
N GLU A 124 -2.28 13.41 -14.04
CA GLU A 124 -2.85 14.53 -14.79
C GLU A 124 -3.35 15.66 -13.88
N SER A 125 -3.97 15.31 -12.75
CA SER A 125 -4.38 16.29 -11.73
C SER A 125 -3.18 17.06 -11.16
N ILE A 126 -2.08 16.35 -10.88
CA ILE A 126 -0.84 16.95 -10.35
C ILE A 126 -0.18 17.87 -11.37
N LEU A 127 -0.03 17.42 -12.62
CA LEU A 127 0.69 18.15 -13.66
C LEU A 127 0.02 19.48 -14.06
N LYS A 128 -1.29 19.63 -13.82
CA LYS A 128 -2.02 20.90 -13.99
C LYS A 128 -1.38 22.06 -13.20
N TYR A 129 -0.88 21.78 -12.01
CA TYR A 129 -0.38 22.81 -11.08
C TYR A 129 1.12 22.68 -10.78
N GLN A 130 1.74 21.53 -11.04
CA GLN A 130 3.14 21.28 -10.70
C GLN A 130 4.14 21.88 -11.70
N THR A 131 3.78 21.97 -12.98
CA THR A 131 4.73 22.26 -14.07
C THR A 131 5.51 23.57 -13.85
N SER A 132 4.85 24.60 -13.33
CA SER A 132 5.46 25.91 -13.04
C SER A 132 6.40 25.90 -11.82
N VAL A 133 6.27 24.90 -10.94
CA VAL A 133 7.02 24.77 -9.68
C VAL A 133 7.90 23.52 -9.64
N ALA A 134 8.22 22.95 -10.82
CA ALA A 134 8.89 21.67 -10.91
C ALA A 134 10.28 21.60 -10.28
N SER A 135 11.00 22.72 -10.23
CA SER A 135 12.29 22.82 -9.53
C SER A 135 12.15 22.74 -8.01
N LYS A 136 11.03 23.22 -7.45
CA LYS A 136 10.72 23.14 -6.01
C LYS A 136 10.17 21.77 -5.62
N PHE A 137 9.43 21.13 -6.52
CA PHE A 137 8.67 19.90 -6.24
C PHE A 137 8.93 18.80 -7.28
N PRO A 138 10.11 18.15 -7.27
CA PRO A 138 10.38 17.04 -8.18
C PRO A 138 9.42 15.86 -7.93
N LEU A 139 8.87 15.31 -9.01
CA LEU A 139 7.87 14.24 -8.97
C LEU A 139 8.48 12.85 -9.11
N PHE A 140 7.91 11.91 -8.36
CA PHE A 140 8.23 10.50 -8.38
C PHE A 140 6.96 9.66 -8.46
N ILE A 141 7.00 8.58 -9.23
CA ILE A 141 6.03 7.48 -9.14
C ILE A 141 6.76 6.29 -8.55
N SER A 142 6.28 5.80 -7.42
CA SER A 142 6.76 4.57 -6.80
C SER A 142 5.74 3.47 -7.04
N GLN A 143 6.05 2.52 -7.91
CA GLN A 143 5.18 1.38 -8.18
C GLN A 143 5.58 0.19 -7.31
N ASP A 144 4.61 -0.42 -6.62
CA ASP A 144 4.73 -1.75 -6.03
C ASP A 144 4.39 -2.85 -7.04
N GLY A 145 5.18 -3.93 -7.04
CA GLY A 145 4.96 -5.10 -7.88
C GLY A 145 5.31 -4.90 -9.36
N THR A 146 4.78 -5.78 -10.21
CA THR A 146 5.22 -5.95 -11.60
C THR A 146 4.15 -5.66 -12.64
N ASN A 147 3.06 -4.96 -12.27
CA ASN A 147 1.98 -4.65 -13.21
C ASN A 147 2.50 -3.84 -14.42
N GLY A 148 2.52 -4.47 -15.60
CA GLY A 148 3.09 -3.89 -16.80
C GLY A 148 2.34 -2.66 -17.33
N ALA A 149 1.03 -2.58 -17.10
CA ALA A 149 0.22 -1.44 -17.55
C ALA A 149 0.54 -0.17 -16.74
N VAL A 150 0.65 -0.29 -15.42
CA VAL A 150 1.10 0.80 -14.54
C VAL A 150 2.51 1.23 -14.89
N LYS A 151 3.43 0.28 -15.08
CA LYS A 151 4.82 0.57 -15.46
C LYS A 151 4.91 1.34 -16.78
N LYS A 152 4.17 0.89 -17.80
CA LYS A 152 4.11 1.56 -19.11
C LYS A 152 3.58 2.99 -18.94
N LYS A 153 2.45 3.16 -18.25
CA LYS A 153 1.84 4.47 -18.01
C LYS A 153 2.79 5.41 -17.26
N ALA A 154 3.43 4.93 -16.20
CA ALA A 154 4.38 5.73 -15.43
C ALA A 154 5.59 6.19 -16.27
N LEU A 155 6.11 5.33 -17.15
CA LEU A 155 7.23 5.65 -18.04
C LEU A 155 6.86 6.59 -19.20
N ASP A 156 5.59 6.78 -19.51
CA ASP A 156 5.13 7.73 -20.53
C ASP A 156 5.33 9.19 -20.07
N TYR A 157 5.27 9.46 -18.76
CA TYR A 157 5.51 10.78 -18.17
C TYR A 157 7.01 11.08 -18.01
N LYS A 158 7.64 11.67 -19.03
CA LYS A 158 9.10 11.91 -19.09
C LYS A 158 9.64 12.87 -18.04
N GLN A 159 8.78 13.72 -17.48
CA GLN A 159 9.09 14.68 -16.43
C GLN A 159 9.02 14.10 -15.00
N ILE A 160 8.56 12.85 -14.85
CA ILE A 160 8.40 12.18 -13.56
C ILE A 160 9.44 11.06 -13.43
N THR A 161 10.07 10.96 -12.28
CA THR A 161 11.01 9.87 -12.00
C THR A 161 10.25 8.61 -11.62
N TYR A 162 10.50 7.51 -12.32
CA TYR A 162 9.91 6.20 -12.01
C TYR A 162 10.80 5.38 -11.08
N MET A 163 10.22 4.82 -10.03
CA MET A 163 10.84 3.91 -9.07
C MET A 163 9.97 2.64 -8.97
N GLN A 164 10.59 1.47 -8.79
CA GLN A 164 9.88 0.20 -8.70
C GLN A 164 10.33 -0.61 -7.49
N HIS A 165 9.39 -0.95 -6.63
CA HIS A 165 9.55 -1.89 -5.54
C HIS A 165 9.10 -3.29 -6.00
N VAL A 166 9.98 -4.27 -5.94
CA VAL A 166 9.66 -5.67 -6.23
C VAL A 166 10.06 -6.51 -5.02
N ASP A 167 9.06 -6.91 -4.24
CA ASP A 167 9.22 -7.86 -3.15
C ASP A 167 8.48 -9.15 -3.51
N LEU A 168 9.26 -10.21 -3.80
CA LEU A 168 8.75 -11.53 -4.15
C LEU A 168 8.57 -12.43 -2.93
N GLU A 169 8.98 -11.98 -1.74
CA GLU A 169 8.88 -12.77 -0.52
C GLU A 169 7.40 -13.01 -0.13
N PRO A 170 7.00 -14.26 0.16
CA PRO A 170 5.67 -14.54 0.66
C PRO A 170 5.38 -13.75 1.94
N VAL A 171 4.27 -13.01 1.94
CA VAL A 171 3.83 -12.24 3.10
C VAL A 171 3.24 -13.20 4.14
N ARG A 172 3.86 -13.23 5.32
CA ARG A 172 3.31 -13.91 6.51
C ARG A 172 2.70 -12.87 7.44
N THR A 173 1.40 -13.00 7.70
CA THR A 173 0.70 -12.13 8.65
C THR A 173 1.08 -12.51 10.08
N GLU A 174 1.05 -11.53 10.99
CA GLU A 174 1.32 -11.76 12.42
C GLU A 174 0.16 -12.47 13.10
N ARG A 175 -1.08 -12.23 12.64
CA ARG A 175 -2.27 -12.89 13.17
C ARG A 175 -3.11 -13.53 12.06
N PRO A 176 -3.81 -14.65 12.35
CA PRO A 176 -4.79 -15.22 11.43
C PRO A 176 -5.90 -14.21 11.09
N GLY A 177 -6.32 -14.17 9.82
CA GLY A 177 -7.42 -13.32 9.35
C GLY A 177 -7.04 -11.90 8.92
N GLU A 178 -5.80 -11.47 9.16
CA GLU A 178 -5.32 -10.17 8.66
C GLU A 178 -5.13 -10.17 7.14
N LEU A 179 -5.33 -9.01 6.51
CA LEU A 179 -5.20 -8.86 5.07
C LEU A 179 -3.74 -8.62 4.68
N THR A 180 -3.18 -9.50 3.85
CA THR A 180 -1.80 -9.41 3.34
C THR A 180 -1.53 -8.13 2.55
N ALA A 181 -2.58 -7.50 2.00
CA ALA A 181 -2.47 -6.21 1.31
C ALA A 181 -1.86 -5.13 2.20
N TYR A 182 -2.26 -5.02 3.47
CA TYR A 182 -1.72 -3.99 4.39
C TYR A 182 -0.25 -4.20 4.72
N TYR A 183 0.23 -5.44 4.68
CA TYR A 183 1.64 -5.74 4.85
C TYR A 183 2.46 -5.30 3.63
N LYS A 184 1.94 -5.54 2.41
CA LYS A 184 2.59 -5.05 1.18
C LYS A 184 2.63 -3.54 1.12
N ILE A 185 1.52 -2.88 1.47
CA ILE A 185 1.44 -1.41 1.56
C ILE A 185 2.49 -0.88 2.52
N ALA A 186 2.57 -1.41 3.75
CA ALA A 186 3.55 -0.94 4.73
C ALA A 186 5.01 -1.12 4.23
N LYS A 187 5.34 -2.25 3.62
CA LYS A 187 6.66 -2.48 3.01
C LYS A 187 6.97 -1.49 1.89
N HIS A 188 6.02 -1.27 0.98
CA HIS A 188 6.19 -0.35 -0.15
C HIS A 188 6.39 1.09 0.30
N TYR A 189 5.59 1.56 1.27
CA TYR A 189 5.78 2.86 1.92
C TYR A 189 7.17 3.00 2.52
N LYS A 190 7.63 1.99 3.28
CA LYS A 190 8.96 2.02 3.87
C LYS A 190 10.05 2.13 2.80
N TRP A 191 10.00 1.29 1.77
CA TRP A 191 11.00 1.26 0.71
C TRP A 191 11.05 2.60 -0.05
N ALA A 192 9.88 3.13 -0.45
CA ALA A 192 9.80 4.37 -1.20
C ALA A 192 10.33 5.56 -0.39
N LEU A 193 10.00 5.62 0.89
CA LEU A 193 10.46 6.69 1.77
C LEU A 193 11.96 6.56 2.11
N ASP A 194 12.49 5.35 2.28
CA ASP A 194 13.94 5.13 2.40
C ASP A 194 14.69 5.57 1.14
N GLU A 195 14.20 5.24 -0.06
CA GLU A 195 14.79 5.73 -1.31
C GLU A 195 14.82 7.27 -1.34
N LEU A 196 13.70 7.94 -1.04
CA LEU A 196 13.61 9.40 -1.11
C LEU A 196 14.43 10.12 -0.03
N PHE A 197 14.31 9.69 1.24
CA PHE A 197 14.98 10.37 2.35
C PHE A 197 16.45 9.97 2.52
N ILE A 198 16.79 8.69 2.32
CA ILE A 198 18.14 8.19 2.58
C ILE A 198 18.98 8.29 1.31
N LYS A 199 18.53 7.73 0.19
CA LYS A 199 19.31 7.66 -1.05
C LYS A 199 19.28 8.96 -1.85
N HIS A 200 18.11 9.56 -2.03
CA HIS A 200 17.98 10.87 -2.72
C HIS A 200 18.23 12.07 -1.81
N ASN A 201 18.27 11.86 -0.49
CA ASN A 201 18.60 12.88 0.50
C ASN A 201 17.66 14.10 0.46
N PHE A 202 16.38 13.91 0.19
CA PHE A 202 15.40 14.99 0.29
C PHE A 202 15.17 15.39 1.75
N ALA A 203 14.99 16.69 2.00
CA ALA A 203 14.69 17.20 3.34
C ALA A 203 13.24 16.91 3.77
N ARG A 204 12.33 16.87 2.79
CA ARG A 204 10.89 16.65 2.98
C ARG A 204 10.34 15.84 1.81
N VAL A 205 9.31 15.05 2.10
CA VAL A 205 8.58 14.29 1.09
C VAL A 205 7.09 14.53 1.32
N ILE A 206 6.37 14.82 0.24
CA ILE A 206 4.90 14.83 0.14
C ILE A 206 4.48 13.49 -0.46
N ILE A 207 3.57 12.79 0.20
CA ILE A 207 3.10 11.47 -0.20
C ILE A 207 1.64 11.58 -0.67
N LEU A 208 1.39 11.10 -1.87
CA LEU A 208 0.07 10.93 -2.48
C LEU A 208 -0.13 9.46 -2.83
N GLU A 209 -1.37 8.98 -2.81
CA GLU A 209 -1.74 7.67 -3.37
C GLU A 209 -2.22 7.84 -4.81
N ASP A 210 -2.26 6.75 -5.58
CA ASP A 210 -2.65 6.77 -7.00
C ASP A 210 -4.13 7.05 -7.25
N ASP A 211 -4.94 7.28 -6.22
CA ASP A 211 -6.37 7.57 -6.30
C ASP A 211 -6.78 8.97 -5.78
N MET A 212 -5.91 9.97 -5.99
CA MET A 212 -6.09 11.33 -5.49
C MET A 212 -6.04 12.41 -6.58
N GLU A 213 -6.93 13.40 -6.47
CA GLU A 213 -6.82 14.67 -7.18
C GLU A 213 -6.33 15.76 -6.23
N ILE A 214 -5.63 16.78 -6.75
CA ILE A 214 -5.11 17.89 -5.96
C ILE A 214 -5.84 19.21 -6.26
N ALA A 215 -5.89 20.09 -5.27
CA ALA A 215 -6.45 21.43 -5.37
C ALA A 215 -5.50 22.42 -6.09
N PRO A 216 -6.02 23.55 -6.63
CA PRO A 216 -5.22 24.57 -7.32
C PRO A 216 -4.14 25.25 -6.46
N ASP A 217 -4.26 25.19 -5.13
CA ASP A 217 -3.33 25.77 -4.15
C ASP A 217 -2.47 24.72 -3.44
N PHE A 218 -2.47 23.46 -3.91
CA PHE A 218 -1.80 22.34 -3.22
C PHE A 218 -0.30 22.59 -2.98
N PHE A 219 0.42 23.09 -4.00
CA PHE A 219 1.86 23.34 -3.88
C PHE A 219 2.18 24.55 -3.01
N ASP A 220 1.39 25.62 -3.09
CA ASP A 220 1.54 26.80 -2.23
C ASP A 220 1.25 26.44 -0.76
N TYR A 221 0.22 25.61 -0.53
CA TYR A 221 -0.11 25.08 0.79
C TYR A 221 1.08 24.33 1.41
N PHE A 222 1.68 23.39 0.68
CA PHE A 222 2.82 22.64 1.19
C PHE A 222 4.12 23.46 1.24
N GLU A 223 4.31 24.46 0.39
CA GLU A 223 5.45 25.39 0.50
C GLU A 223 5.39 26.20 1.79
N ALA A 224 4.22 26.74 2.14
CA ALA A 224 4.02 27.45 3.40
C ALA A 224 4.15 26.50 4.60
N ALA A 225 3.58 25.29 4.50
CA ALA A 225 3.64 24.28 5.55
C ALA A 225 5.06 23.74 5.81
N ALA A 226 5.94 23.74 4.81
CA ALA A 226 7.33 23.34 4.97
C ALA A 226 8.05 24.23 6.00
N LYS A 227 7.80 25.55 5.95
CA LYS A 227 8.34 26.52 6.92
C LYS A 227 7.85 26.23 8.34
N LEU A 228 6.59 25.80 8.50
CA LEU A 228 6.03 25.44 9.80
C LEU A 228 6.68 24.17 10.36
N LEU A 229 6.79 23.10 9.56
CA LEU A 229 7.44 21.84 9.99
C LEU A 229 8.90 22.02 10.41
N ASP A 230 9.61 22.94 9.77
CA ASP A 230 11.01 23.21 10.12
C ASP A 230 11.13 23.87 11.50
N ASN A 231 10.23 24.80 11.80
CA ASN A 231 10.30 25.67 12.96
C ASN A 231 9.58 25.12 14.20
N ASP A 232 8.52 24.32 14.01
CA ASP A 232 7.70 23.79 15.10
C ASP A 232 7.86 22.26 15.24
N LYS A 233 8.69 21.83 16.19
CA LYS A 233 8.94 20.41 16.47
C LYS A 233 7.78 19.68 17.14
N THR A 234 6.75 20.42 17.58
CA THR A 234 5.52 19.82 18.10
C THR A 234 4.57 19.38 16.99
N VAL A 235 4.89 19.71 15.72
CA VAL A 235 4.18 19.19 14.54
C VAL A 235 4.99 18.06 13.91
N MET A 236 4.35 16.90 13.73
CA MET A 236 5.00 15.71 13.14
C MET A 236 4.86 15.66 11.61
N ALA A 237 3.67 16.01 11.10
CA ALA A 237 3.36 16.04 9.68
C ALA A 237 2.24 17.03 9.37
N VAL A 238 2.16 17.44 8.11
CA VAL A 238 1.08 18.29 7.58
C VAL A 238 0.29 17.47 6.58
N SER A 239 -1.02 17.39 6.73
CA SER A 239 -1.94 16.70 5.82
C SER A 239 -2.75 17.72 5.02
N SER A 240 -3.13 17.38 3.79
CA SER A 240 -4.10 18.11 2.96
C SER A 240 -5.54 17.65 3.20
N TRP A 241 -5.78 16.76 4.16
CA TRP A 241 -7.06 16.08 4.35
C TRP A 241 -7.76 16.50 5.65
N ASN A 242 -9.08 16.65 5.57
CA ASN A 242 -9.99 16.78 6.69
C ASN A 242 -11.00 15.63 6.62
N ASP A 243 -10.97 14.71 7.58
CA ASP A 243 -11.92 13.59 7.62
C ASP A 243 -13.38 14.05 7.67
N ASN A 244 -13.65 15.19 8.31
CA ASN A 244 -14.97 15.82 8.35
C ASN A 244 -15.10 16.95 7.31
N GLY A 245 -14.43 16.78 6.16
CA GLY A 245 -14.32 17.76 5.07
C GLY A 245 -15.48 17.77 4.08
N GLN A 246 -16.61 17.15 4.41
CA GLN A 246 -17.77 17.08 3.52
C GLN A 246 -18.35 18.47 3.25
N LYS A 247 -18.94 18.69 2.08
CA LYS A 247 -19.44 20.02 1.64
C LYS A 247 -20.29 20.75 2.69
N GLN A 248 -21.16 20.02 3.41
CA GLN A 248 -22.00 20.60 4.45
C GLN A 248 -21.26 20.99 5.75
N PHE A 249 -20.02 20.52 5.95
CA PHE A 249 -19.26 20.68 7.19
C PHE A 249 -18.04 21.60 7.08
N VAL A 250 -17.89 22.28 5.95
CA VAL A 250 -16.78 23.22 5.70
C VAL A 250 -17.27 24.51 5.07
N ASN A 251 -16.52 25.60 5.25
CA ASN A 251 -16.86 26.92 4.73
C ASN A 251 -15.62 27.75 4.37
N ASP A 252 -14.63 27.86 5.27
CA ASP A 252 -13.48 28.76 5.11
C ASP A 252 -12.30 28.02 4.44
N PRO A 253 -11.89 28.40 3.21
CA PRO A 253 -10.76 27.76 2.55
C PRO A 253 -9.43 28.06 3.25
N LYS A 254 -9.27 29.17 3.98
CA LYS A 254 -8.00 29.59 4.61
C LYS A 254 -7.80 29.01 6.01
N ALA A 255 -8.85 28.49 6.63
CA ALA A 255 -8.76 27.94 7.98
C ALA A 255 -7.91 26.65 8.01
N LEU A 256 -6.91 26.64 8.89
CA LEU A 256 -6.08 25.47 9.21
C LEU A 256 -6.21 25.17 10.71
N TYR A 257 -6.02 23.91 11.07
CA TYR A 257 -6.17 23.42 12.42
C TYR A 257 -4.99 22.52 12.80
N ARG A 258 -4.62 22.54 14.07
CA ARG A 258 -3.87 21.45 14.68
C ARG A 258 -4.82 20.30 15.00
N SER A 259 -4.34 19.07 14.95
CA SER A 259 -5.09 17.87 15.31
C SER A 259 -4.17 16.86 15.99
N ASP A 260 -4.70 16.12 16.96
CA ASP A 260 -4.03 14.98 17.57
C ASP A 260 -4.23 13.70 16.74
N PHE A 261 -5.17 13.72 15.78
CA PHE A 261 -5.43 12.60 14.88
C PHE A 261 -4.61 12.75 13.59
N PHE A 262 -3.87 11.71 13.19
CA PHE A 262 -3.16 11.70 11.90
C PHE A 262 -4.12 11.38 10.74
N PRO A 263 -4.39 12.33 9.83
CA PRO A 263 -5.36 12.10 8.74
C PRO A 263 -4.77 11.32 7.57
N GLY A 264 -3.46 11.46 7.29
CA GLY A 264 -2.83 10.92 6.09
C GLY A 264 -3.27 11.65 4.81
N LEU A 265 -3.63 10.88 3.77
CA LEU A 265 -4.27 11.30 2.51
C LEU A 265 -3.74 12.62 1.89
N GLY A 266 -2.52 12.57 1.36
CA GLY A 266 -1.79 13.77 0.92
C GLY A 266 -1.11 14.43 2.10
N TRP A 267 0.12 14.04 2.39
CA TRP A 267 0.77 14.50 3.62
C TRP A 267 2.27 14.63 3.45
N MET A 268 2.85 15.55 4.23
CA MET A 268 4.25 15.89 4.21
C MET A 268 4.89 15.65 5.56
N LEU A 269 6.07 15.02 5.55
CA LEU A 269 6.93 14.87 6.71
C LEU A 269 8.38 15.28 6.39
N THR A 270 9.17 15.43 7.45
CA THR A 270 10.60 15.77 7.36
C THR A 270 11.48 14.53 7.38
N LYS A 271 12.71 14.68 6.88
CA LYS A 271 13.75 13.64 6.95
C LYS A 271 14.07 13.24 8.39
N SER A 272 14.12 14.19 9.32
CA SER A 272 14.35 13.89 10.74
C SER A 272 13.27 12.99 11.31
N THR A 273 12.00 13.27 10.99
CA THR A 273 10.87 12.42 11.40
C THR A 273 11.00 11.03 10.76
N TRP A 274 11.36 10.93 9.48
CA TRP A 274 11.54 9.62 8.84
C TRP A 274 12.69 8.79 9.44
N ILE A 275 13.82 9.41 9.77
CA ILE A 275 14.96 8.72 10.42
C ILE A 275 14.54 8.14 11.78
N GLU A 276 13.63 8.81 12.50
CA GLU A 276 13.08 8.32 13.76
C GLU A 276 12.13 7.12 13.56
N LEU A 277 11.27 7.18 12.54
CA LEU A 277 10.23 6.17 12.28
C LEU A 277 10.73 4.92 11.54
N SER A 278 11.60 5.09 10.54
CA SER A 278 12.02 4.02 9.61
C SER A 278 12.58 2.77 10.32
N PRO A 279 13.39 2.87 11.39
CA PRO A 279 13.89 1.70 12.13
C PRO A 279 12.81 0.92 12.88
N LYS A 280 11.67 1.57 13.19
CA LYS A 280 10.55 1.01 13.96
C LYS A 280 9.31 0.75 13.10
N TRP A 281 9.43 0.93 11.79
CA TRP A 281 8.31 0.88 10.87
C TRP A 281 7.56 -0.45 10.99
N PRO A 282 6.22 -0.43 11.07
CA PRO A 282 5.44 -1.63 11.35
C PRO A 282 5.38 -2.54 10.13
N LYS A 283 5.04 -3.81 10.36
CA LYS A 283 4.88 -4.78 9.27
C LYS A 283 3.61 -4.54 8.45
N ALA A 284 2.58 -3.92 9.03
CA ALA A 284 1.27 -3.63 8.41
C ALA A 284 0.60 -2.43 9.11
N TYR A 285 -0.52 -1.95 8.56
CA TYR A 285 -1.38 -0.92 9.16
C TYR A 285 -0.59 0.33 9.60
N TRP A 286 0.26 0.82 8.69
CA TRP A 286 1.25 1.85 8.99
C TRP A 286 0.63 3.16 9.47
N ASP A 287 -0.55 3.52 8.95
CA ASP A 287 -1.26 4.74 9.27
C ASP A 287 -1.87 4.67 10.68
N ASP A 288 -2.49 3.54 11.04
CA ASP A 288 -2.95 3.27 12.41
C ASP A 288 -1.78 3.22 13.40
N TRP A 289 -0.62 2.69 12.99
CA TRP A 289 0.58 2.72 13.81
C TRP A 289 1.09 4.15 14.06
N VAL A 290 1.10 5.03 13.05
CA VAL A 290 1.48 6.45 13.24
C VAL A 290 0.53 7.16 14.21
N ARG A 291 -0.75 6.74 14.28
CA ARG A 291 -1.75 7.29 15.21
C ARG A 291 -1.50 6.89 16.68
N LEU A 292 -0.65 5.90 16.96
CA LEU A 292 -0.37 5.49 18.34
C LEU A 292 0.44 6.54 19.09
N LYS A 293 0.05 6.83 20.33
CA LYS A 293 0.71 7.80 21.22
C LYS A 293 2.20 7.57 21.38
N GLU A 294 2.62 6.31 21.45
CA GLU A 294 4.02 5.89 21.56
C GLU A 294 4.85 6.20 20.31
N VAL A 295 4.20 6.41 19.16
CA VAL A 295 4.83 6.72 17.88
C VAL A 295 4.85 8.23 17.63
N HIS A 296 3.70 8.90 17.71
CA HIS A 296 3.67 10.34 17.47
C HIS A 296 4.18 11.17 18.65
N GLY A 297 4.25 10.61 19.86
CA GLY A 297 4.91 11.22 21.01
C GLY A 297 4.27 12.54 21.46
N ASN A 298 2.93 12.63 21.39
CA ASN A 298 2.14 13.86 21.61
C ASN A 298 2.39 14.99 20.59
N ARG A 299 3.18 14.76 19.53
CA ARG A 299 3.23 15.69 18.40
C ARG A 299 1.89 15.67 17.67
N GLN A 300 1.58 16.80 17.06
CA GLN A 300 0.30 17.08 16.41
C GLN A 300 0.47 17.15 14.90
N PHE A 301 -0.65 17.21 14.20
CA PHE A 301 -0.72 17.29 12.76
C PHE A 301 -1.41 18.58 12.35
N ILE A 302 -1.03 19.15 11.22
CA ILE A 302 -1.78 20.25 10.62
C ILE A 302 -2.71 19.70 9.55
N ARG A 303 -3.94 20.18 9.55
CA ARG A 303 -4.94 19.85 8.54
C ARG A 303 -5.74 21.09 8.14
N PRO A 304 -6.22 21.19 6.90
CA PRO A 304 -7.08 22.29 6.49
C PRO A 304 -8.54 22.12 6.92
N GLU A 305 -9.34 23.17 6.82
CA GLU A 305 -10.81 23.04 6.88
C GLU A 305 -11.35 22.38 5.61
N ILE A 306 -10.98 22.90 4.43
CA ILE A 306 -11.35 22.33 3.12
C ILE A 306 -10.18 21.48 2.60
N CYS A 307 -10.43 20.27 2.11
CA CYS A 307 -9.35 19.39 1.67
C CYS A 307 -8.60 19.94 0.44
N ARG A 308 -7.28 19.72 0.38
CA ARG A 308 -6.44 20.00 -0.81
C ARG A 308 -6.17 18.76 -1.65
N THR A 309 -6.70 17.64 -1.21
CA THR A 309 -6.78 16.38 -1.95
C THR A 309 -8.22 15.88 -1.96
N TYR A 310 -8.59 15.17 -3.02
CA TYR A 310 -9.85 14.44 -3.13
C TYR A 310 -9.55 13.00 -3.48
N ASN A 311 -10.07 12.06 -2.69
CA ASN A 311 -9.90 10.64 -2.96
C ASN A 311 -11.05 10.14 -3.84
N PHE A 312 -10.73 9.60 -5.01
CA PHE A 312 -11.70 9.02 -5.94
C PHE A 312 -11.66 7.48 -5.99
N GLY A 313 -10.86 6.87 -5.12
CA GLY A 313 -10.58 5.44 -5.06
C GLY A 313 -11.70 4.60 -4.48
N LYS A 314 -12.80 4.45 -5.23
CA LYS A 314 -13.94 3.60 -4.82
C LYS A 314 -13.56 2.12 -4.60
N HIS A 315 -12.59 1.62 -5.38
CA HIS A 315 -12.09 0.25 -5.27
C HIS A 315 -10.64 0.25 -4.81
N GLY A 316 -10.38 -0.39 -3.67
CA GLY A 316 -9.05 -0.49 -3.05
C GLY A 316 -8.97 -1.66 -2.06
N SER A 317 -7.89 -1.72 -1.30
CA SER A 317 -7.61 -2.82 -0.35
C SER A 317 -8.62 -2.93 0.80
N SER A 318 -9.34 -1.85 1.10
CA SER A 318 -10.41 -1.79 2.12
C SER A 318 -11.80 -2.15 1.60
N LEU A 319 -11.94 -2.63 0.36
CA LEU A 319 -13.22 -2.96 -0.27
C LEU A 319 -14.21 -1.78 -0.37
N GLY A 320 -13.71 -0.54 -0.34
CA GLY A 320 -14.54 0.66 -0.42
C GLY A 320 -15.29 0.99 0.87
N GLN A 321 -14.92 0.37 1.99
CA GLN A 321 -15.47 0.70 3.31
C GLN A 321 -15.31 2.21 3.56
N PHE A 322 -16.42 2.87 3.91
CA PHE A 322 -16.53 4.33 4.13
C PHE A 322 -16.51 5.24 2.91
N PHE A 323 -16.27 4.74 1.69
CA PHE A 323 -16.12 5.61 0.52
C PHE A 323 -17.38 6.44 0.24
N GLU A 324 -18.53 5.79 0.02
CA GLU A 324 -19.79 6.47 -0.35
C GLU A 324 -20.29 7.39 0.76
N GLN A 325 -20.18 6.96 2.02
CA GLN A 325 -20.70 7.72 3.15
C GLN A 325 -19.82 8.93 3.49
N TYR A 326 -18.49 8.76 3.47
CA TYR A 326 -17.58 9.73 4.07
C TYR A 326 -16.58 10.35 3.11
N LEU A 327 -16.04 9.61 2.12
CA LEU A 327 -14.97 10.11 1.23
C LEU A 327 -15.51 10.80 -0.03
N GLU A 328 -16.51 10.22 -0.68
CA GLU A 328 -17.17 10.78 -1.86
C GLU A 328 -17.74 12.20 -1.64
N PRO A 329 -18.40 12.53 -0.51
CA PRO A 329 -18.93 13.88 -0.28
C PRO A 329 -17.89 14.94 0.13
N ILE A 330 -16.60 14.58 0.24
CA ILE A 330 -15.53 15.51 0.61
C ILE A 330 -15.43 16.66 -0.40
N LYS A 331 -15.28 17.89 0.11
CA LYS A 331 -15.07 19.07 -0.71
C LYS A 331 -13.58 19.23 -1.03
N LEU A 332 -13.23 19.10 -2.31
CA LEU A 332 -11.97 19.61 -2.84
C LEU A 332 -12.00 21.13 -2.90
N ASN A 333 -10.95 21.78 -2.41
CA ASN A 333 -10.78 23.23 -2.58
C ASN A 333 -10.64 23.60 -4.06
N ASP A 334 -11.40 24.60 -4.50
CA ASP A 334 -11.46 25.12 -5.86
C ASP A 334 -10.96 26.57 -5.97
N VAL A 335 -10.53 27.17 -4.85
CA VAL A 335 -10.02 28.54 -4.79
C VAL A 335 -8.51 28.54 -4.60
N HIS A 336 -7.78 29.25 -5.46
CA HIS A 336 -6.34 29.43 -5.27
C HIS A 336 -6.06 30.42 -4.13
N ILE A 337 -5.14 30.06 -3.22
CA ILE A 337 -4.77 30.85 -2.05
C ILE A 337 -3.26 31.05 -2.08
N ASP A 338 -2.81 32.31 -2.03
CA ASP A 338 -1.40 32.64 -1.84
C ASP A 338 -1.00 32.48 -0.37
N TRP A 339 -0.70 31.24 0.01
CA TRP A 339 -0.33 30.89 1.38
C TRP A 339 0.95 31.57 1.89
N ASN A 340 1.81 32.07 1.01
CA ASN A 340 2.99 32.83 1.44
C ASN A 340 2.64 34.24 1.93
N SER A 341 1.45 34.75 1.58
CA SER A 341 0.92 36.03 2.06
C SER A 341 0.10 35.91 3.36
N GLU A 342 -0.31 34.69 3.74
CA GLU A 342 -1.13 34.43 4.91
C GLU A 342 -0.29 34.31 6.19
N ASP A 343 -0.81 34.81 7.32
CA ASP A 343 -0.18 34.62 8.62
C ASP A 343 -0.54 33.25 9.22
N LEU A 344 0.41 32.31 9.15
CA LEU A 344 0.30 30.99 9.75
C LEU A 344 0.82 30.92 11.19
N SER A 345 1.26 32.04 11.78
CA SER A 345 1.87 32.04 13.11
C SER A 345 0.90 31.61 14.22
N TYR A 346 -0.41 31.72 13.98
CA TYR A 346 -1.44 31.23 14.91
C TYR A 346 -1.44 29.70 15.07
N LEU A 347 -0.78 28.96 14.18
CA LEU A 347 -0.65 27.50 14.26
C LEU A 347 0.46 27.04 15.21
N GLY A 348 1.32 27.95 15.70
CA GLY A 348 2.28 27.59 16.75
C GLY A 348 1.55 27.11 18.02
N GLU A 349 2.08 26.10 18.68
CA GLU A 349 1.41 25.35 19.77
C GLU A 349 0.65 26.25 20.77
N ASP A 350 1.35 27.16 21.45
CA ASP A 350 0.76 28.03 22.48
C ASP A 350 -0.28 29.01 21.93
N LYS A 351 -0.01 29.55 20.73
CA LYS A 351 -0.90 30.50 20.06
C LYS A 351 -2.19 29.80 19.62
N PHE A 352 -2.06 28.61 19.06
CA PHE A 352 -3.21 27.81 18.65
C PHE A 352 -4.04 27.39 19.87
N LEU A 353 -3.38 26.88 20.92
CA LEU A 353 -4.04 26.51 22.18
C LEU A 353 -4.89 27.66 22.73
N THR A 354 -4.29 28.85 22.82
CA THR A 354 -4.96 30.05 23.34
C THR A 354 -6.10 30.51 22.43
N LYS A 355 -5.87 30.58 21.11
CA LYS A 355 -6.88 31.01 20.13
C LYS A 355 -8.07 30.04 20.12
N PHE A 356 -7.79 28.76 19.98
CA PHE A 356 -8.81 27.71 19.88
C PHE A 356 -9.57 27.55 21.21
N GLY A 357 -8.89 27.64 22.36
CA GLY A 357 -9.52 27.68 23.67
C GLY A 357 -10.54 28.82 23.80
N LYS A 358 -10.18 30.03 23.37
CA LYS A 358 -11.12 31.17 23.34
C LYS A 358 -12.32 30.93 22.42
N GLU A 359 -12.11 30.33 21.25
CA GLU A 359 -13.21 29.97 20.34
C GLU A 359 -14.20 28.98 20.98
N VAL A 360 -13.66 27.93 21.63
CA VAL A 360 -14.47 26.94 22.36
C VAL A 360 -15.14 27.55 23.61
N ALA A 361 -14.49 28.49 24.29
CA ALA A 361 -15.05 29.18 25.45
C ALA A 361 -16.26 30.07 25.07
N ASN A 362 -16.16 30.75 23.94
CA ASN A 362 -17.18 31.68 23.45
C ASN A 362 -18.39 30.98 22.82
N ALA A 363 -18.28 29.69 22.48
CA ALA A 363 -19.38 28.92 21.91
C ALA A 363 -20.48 28.66 22.95
N THR A 364 -21.75 28.74 22.54
CA THR A 364 -22.88 28.57 23.44
C THR A 364 -22.97 27.10 23.90
N PRO A 365 -22.91 26.80 25.21
CA PRO A 365 -23.03 25.44 25.70
C PRO A 365 -24.44 24.91 25.52
N LEU A 366 -24.55 23.70 24.97
CA LEU A 366 -25.80 22.97 24.83
C LEU A 366 -25.75 21.69 25.65
N HIS A 367 -26.82 21.47 26.42
CA HIS A 367 -26.98 20.34 27.33
C HIS A 367 -28.31 19.63 27.08
N GLY A 368 -28.39 18.38 27.56
CA GLY A 368 -29.58 17.54 27.46
C GLY A 368 -29.53 16.59 26.25
N SER A 369 -30.42 15.60 26.25
CA SER A 369 -30.53 14.61 25.16
C SER A 369 -30.94 15.23 23.82
N ASP A 370 -31.55 16.41 23.84
CA ASP A 370 -31.97 17.20 22.68
C ASP A 370 -30.92 18.23 22.23
N ALA A 371 -29.68 18.18 22.76
CA ALA A 371 -28.62 19.14 22.42
C ALA A 371 -28.33 19.23 20.91
N VAL A 372 -28.38 18.11 20.19
CA VAL A 372 -28.19 18.09 18.72
C VAL A 372 -29.36 18.78 18.01
N LEU A 373 -30.60 18.55 18.44
CA LEU A 373 -31.77 19.21 17.90
C LEU A 373 -31.75 20.72 18.17
N LYS A 374 -31.37 21.14 19.38
CA LYS A 374 -31.12 22.55 19.71
C LYS A 374 -30.05 23.12 18.79
N ALA A 375 -28.93 22.42 18.61
CA ALA A 375 -27.87 22.84 17.72
C ALA A 375 -28.40 23.02 16.29
N HIS A 376 -29.24 22.15 15.74
CA HIS A 376 -29.75 22.32 14.37
C HIS A 376 -30.49 23.66 14.14
N ASN A 377 -31.05 24.26 15.19
CA ASN A 377 -31.88 25.47 15.12
C ASN A 377 -31.15 26.75 15.55
N MET A 378 -29.88 26.68 15.95
CA MET A 378 -29.11 27.85 16.37
C MET A 378 -28.37 28.53 15.21
N ALA A 379 -28.21 29.85 15.31
CA ALA A 379 -27.39 30.63 14.36
C ALA A 379 -25.94 30.82 14.85
N ALA A 380 -25.71 30.75 16.16
CA ALA A 380 -24.41 30.97 16.79
C ALA A 380 -23.55 29.69 16.85
N ASP A 381 -22.26 29.87 17.10
CA ASP A 381 -21.35 28.77 17.43
C ASP A 381 -21.81 28.08 18.72
N VAL A 382 -21.79 26.75 18.72
CA VAL A 382 -22.25 25.93 19.86
C VAL A 382 -21.23 24.90 20.27
N ARG A 383 -21.21 24.56 21.55
CA ARG A 383 -20.44 23.43 22.08
C ARG A 383 -21.36 22.42 22.75
N ILE A 384 -21.19 21.15 22.40
CA ILE A 384 -21.90 20.01 22.99
C ILE A 384 -20.84 19.15 23.66
N GLN A 385 -21.00 18.90 24.96
CA GLN A 385 -20.13 17.97 25.65
C GLN A 385 -20.60 16.53 25.39
N TYR A 386 -19.66 15.65 25.06
CA TYR A 386 -19.87 14.21 25.08
C TYR A 386 -19.20 13.60 26.33
N ASN A 387 -19.74 12.51 26.84
CA ASN A 387 -19.26 11.91 28.10
C ASN A 387 -18.16 10.86 27.88
N ASP A 388 -18.31 10.05 26.85
CA ASP A 388 -17.44 8.93 26.51
C ASP A 388 -17.50 8.66 24.99
N GLN A 389 -16.86 7.56 24.58
CA GLN A 389 -16.81 7.18 23.17
C GLN A 389 -18.19 6.85 22.59
N GLU A 390 -19.03 6.09 23.32
CA GLU A 390 -20.37 5.72 22.84
C GLU A 390 -21.27 6.96 22.65
N ASP A 391 -21.20 7.90 23.59
CA ASP A 391 -21.93 9.16 23.51
C ASP A 391 -21.43 10.03 22.36
N PHE A 392 -20.12 10.09 22.13
CA PHE A 392 -19.56 10.77 20.96
C PHE A 392 -20.07 10.14 19.66
N GLU A 393 -19.97 8.81 19.52
CA GLU A 393 -20.41 8.08 18.32
C GLU A 393 -21.89 8.35 18.02
N ARG A 394 -22.73 8.35 19.08
CA ARG A 394 -24.15 8.70 18.98
C ARG A 394 -24.38 10.14 18.52
N ILE A 395 -23.62 11.11 19.02
CA ILE A 395 -23.74 12.53 18.62
C ILE A 395 -23.21 12.73 17.19
N ALA A 396 -22.04 12.17 16.87
CA ALA A 396 -21.41 12.20 15.56
C ALA A 396 -22.33 11.64 14.47
N ARG A 397 -22.97 10.50 14.73
CA ARG A 397 -23.96 9.86 13.85
C ARG A 397 -25.15 10.77 13.53
N GLN A 398 -25.65 11.53 14.52
CA GLN A 398 -26.78 12.44 14.31
C GLN A 398 -26.42 13.64 13.44
N PHE A 399 -25.15 14.07 13.48
CA PHE A 399 -24.65 15.09 12.55
C PHE A 399 -24.27 14.50 11.18
N GLY A 400 -23.87 13.24 11.12
CA GLY A 400 -23.34 12.58 9.93
C GLY A 400 -21.85 12.84 9.70
N ILE A 401 -21.10 13.12 10.77
CA ILE A 401 -19.62 13.20 10.75
C ILE A 401 -19.01 11.84 11.11
N PHE A 402 -17.69 11.67 10.97
CA PHE A 402 -17.02 10.42 11.34
C PHE A 402 -17.25 10.06 12.82
N GLU A 403 -17.70 8.83 13.03
CA GLU A 403 -17.91 8.25 14.35
C GLU A 403 -16.62 7.65 14.94
N GLU A 404 -15.68 7.25 14.08
CA GLU A 404 -14.52 6.43 14.48
C GLU A 404 -13.48 7.14 15.35
N TRP A 405 -12.85 6.33 16.19
CA TRP A 405 -11.71 6.67 17.03
C TRP A 405 -10.50 5.80 16.68
N LYS A 406 -9.31 6.35 16.84
CA LYS A 406 -8.04 5.58 16.81
C LYS A 406 -7.20 5.98 18.01
N ASP A 407 -6.71 5.00 18.74
CA ASP A 407 -5.94 5.19 19.98
C ASP A 407 -6.59 6.16 20.98
N GLY A 408 -7.92 6.10 21.13
CA GLY A 408 -8.67 6.99 22.02
C GLY A 408 -8.78 8.45 21.52
N ILE A 409 -8.53 8.69 20.23
CA ILE A 409 -8.63 10.02 19.60
C ILE A 409 -9.69 9.98 18.49
N PRO A 410 -10.75 10.82 18.55
CA PRO A 410 -11.70 10.96 17.45
C PRO A 410 -11.05 11.63 16.24
N ARG A 411 -11.54 11.31 15.04
CA ARG A 411 -11.03 11.96 13.80
C ARG A 411 -11.10 13.49 13.89
N THR A 412 -10.05 14.15 13.40
CA THR A 412 -9.88 15.63 13.39
C THR A 412 -9.77 16.32 14.75
N ALA A 413 -9.81 15.57 15.86
CA ALA A 413 -9.85 16.16 17.18
C ALA A 413 -8.56 16.92 17.54
N TYR A 414 -8.69 17.94 18.37
CA TYR A 414 -7.59 18.61 19.08
C TYR A 414 -7.97 18.75 20.56
N LYS A 415 -7.18 18.13 21.43
CA LYS A 415 -7.43 18.01 22.88
C LYS A 415 -8.85 17.53 23.19
N GLY A 416 -9.31 16.53 22.45
CA GLY A 416 -10.65 15.95 22.59
C GLY A 416 -11.79 16.85 22.05
N VAL A 417 -11.47 17.90 21.29
CA VAL A 417 -12.48 18.73 20.63
C VAL A 417 -12.53 18.44 19.13
N VAL A 418 -13.68 18.02 18.63
CA VAL A 418 -13.96 17.92 17.18
C VAL A 418 -14.71 19.17 16.75
N VAL A 419 -14.18 19.87 15.74
CA VAL A 419 -14.77 21.10 15.19
C VAL A 419 -15.11 20.92 13.73
N PHE A 420 -16.33 21.31 13.37
CA PHE A 420 -16.81 21.32 11.99
C PHE A 420 -17.82 22.44 11.78
N ARG A 421 -18.03 22.85 10.53
CA ARG A 421 -19.10 23.80 10.19
C ARG A 421 -20.44 23.09 10.09
N TYR A 422 -21.54 23.83 10.07
CA TYR A 422 -22.86 23.24 9.87
C TYR A 422 -23.60 23.88 8.69
N LYS A 423 -24.13 23.03 7.80
CA LYS A 423 -24.88 23.41 6.58
C LYS A 423 -24.14 24.41 5.69
N SER A 424 -22.83 24.20 5.49
CA SER A 424 -21.94 25.07 4.68
C SER A 424 -21.93 26.53 5.12
N SER A 425 -22.30 26.83 6.37
CA SER A 425 -22.31 28.19 6.91
C SER A 425 -21.04 28.48 7.72
N PRO A 426 -20.74 29.76 8.05
CA PRO A 426 -19.64 30.09 8.94
C PRO A 426 -19.80 29.56 10.37
N ARG A 427 -20.98 29.05 10.73
CA ARG A 427 -21.28 28.55 12.06
C ARG A 427 -20.50 27.27 12.38
N ARG A 428 -19.91 27.21 13.57
CA ARG A 428 -19.15 26.05 14.09
C ARG A 428 -19.95 25.26 15.12
N ILE A 429 -19.74 23.95 15.08
CA ILE A 429 -20.13 23.01 16.13
C ILE A 429 -18.86 22.44 16.73
N PHE A 430 -18.76 22.50 18.05
CA PHE A 430 -17.68 21.89 18.83
C PHE A 430 -18.24 20.72 19.63
N LEU A 431 -17.76 19.50 19.36
CA LEU A 431 -17.98 18.36 20.25
C LEU A 431 -16.80 18.31 21.21
N VAL A 432 -17.07 18.39 22.51
CA VAL A 432 -16.06 18.67 23.54
C VAL A 432 -16.01 17.51 24.52
N SER A 433 -14.82 16.96 24.78
CA SER A 433 -14.65 15.91 25.80
C SER A 433 -14.69 16.49 27.22
N PRO A 434 -14.91 15.68 28.27
CA PRO A 434 -15.00 16.18 29.66
C PRO A 434 -13.77 16.95 30.13
N ASP A 435 -12.57 16.56 29.67
CA ASP A 435 -11.31 17.18 30.07
C ASP A 435 -10.86 18.31 29.12
N SER A 436 -11.52 18.49 27.98
CA SER A 436 -11.09 19.42 26.93
C SER A 436 -11.01 20.87 27.42
N LEU A 437 -12.02 21.35 28.17
CA LEU A 437 -12.01 22.74 28.66
C LEU A 437 -10.81 23.02 29.57
N ARG A 438 -10.52 22.09 30.51
CA ARG A 438 -9.33 22.16 31.36
C ARG A 438 -8.04 22.15 30.53
N GLN A 439 -7.96 21.27 29.53
CA GLN A 439 -6.79 21.17 28.64
C GLN A 439 -6.58 22.43 27.76
N LEU A 440 -7.65 23.16 27.48
CA LEU A 440 -7.64 24.41 26.72
C LEU A 440 -7.47 25.67 27.61
N GLY A 441 -7.44 25.50 28.94
CA GLY A 441 -7.34 26.62 29.88
C GLY A 441 -8.61 27.48 29.97
N VAL A 442 -9.78 26.87 29.74
CA VAL A 442 -11.11 27.50 29.74
C VAL A 442 -11.86 27.24 31.04
#